data_AF-A0A3D3PSC4-F1
#
_entry.id   AF-A0A3D3PSC4-F1
#
_cell.length_a   1.000
_cell.length_b   1.000
_cell.length_c   1.000
_cell.angle_alpha   90.00
_cell.angle_beta   90.00
_cell.angle_gamma   90.00
#
_symmetry.space_group_name_H-M   'P 1'
#
loop_
_entity.id
_entity.type
_entity.pdbx_description
1 polymer ?
#
loop_
_entity_poly.entity_id
_entity_poly.type
_entity_poly.pdbx_seq_one_letter_code
_entity_poly.pdbx_strand_id
1 'polypeptide(L)' 'MGQYIAPLRDIQFVLHELLHVEDELKQMPKHAEVDADIINQVLEEGAKFTSG' A
#
# COMPACT_ATOMS: atom_id res chain seq x y z
N MET A 1 -11.34 -10.55 -22.61
CA MET A 1 -11.46 -10.79 -21.16
C MET A 1 -11.28 -9.47 -20.46
N GLY A 2 -11.97 -9.23 -19.33
CA GLY A 2 -11.81 -7.98 -18.60
C GLY A 2 -10.42 -7.92 -17.98
N GLN A 3 -9.65 -6.90 -18.32
CA GLN A 3 -8.36 -6.63 -17.68
C GLN A 3 -8.62 -5.98 -16.33
N TYR A 4 -8.07 -6.54 -15.25
CA TYR A 4 -8.10 -5.89 -13.94
C TYR A 4 -6.91 -4.93 -13.83
N ILE A 5 -7.21 -3.66 -13.56
CA ILE A 5 -6.21 -2.62 -13.30
C ILE A 5 -6.43 -2.18 -11.86
N ALA A 6 -5.49 -2.54 -10.98
CA ALA A 6 -5.57 -2.16 -9.57
C ALA A 6 -5.54 -0.62 -9.43
N PRO A 7 -6.46 -0.01 -8.65
CA PRO A 7 -6.51 1.43 -8.47
C PRO A 7 -5.44 1.90 -7.46
N LEU A 8 -4.15 1.74 -7.82
CA LEU A 8 -3.02 2.02 -6.93
C LEU A 8 -3.05 3.43 -6.34
N ARG A 9 -3.43 4.43 -7.15
CA ARG A 9 -3.50 5.82 -6.69
C ARG A 9 -4.52 6.00 -5.56
N ASP A 10 -5.68 5.37 -5.67
CA ASP A 10 -6.75 5.48 -4.67
C ASP A 10 -6.39 4.71 -3.41
N ILE A 11 -5.75 3.55 -3.53
CA ILE A 11 -5.24 2.77 -2.39
C ILE A 11 -4.16 3.59 -1.65
N GLN A 12 -3.23 4.19 -2.37
CA GLN A 12 -2.21 5.07 -1.79
C GLN A 12 -2.81 6.30 -1.13
N PHE A 13 -3.85 6.91 -1.73
CA PHE A 13 -4.58 8.00 -1.09
C PHE A 13 -5.16 7.56 0.26
N VAL A 14 -5.86 6.44 0.30
CA VAL A 14 -6.45 5.93 1.54
C VAL A 14 -5.38 5.66 2.60
N LEU A 15 -4.29 4.98 2.22
CA LEU A 15 -3.25 4.59 3.17
C LEU A 15 -2.41 5.77 3.65
N HIS A 16 -1.87 6.57 2.74
CA HIS A 16 -0.90 7.61 3.07
C HIS A 16 -1.54 8.95 3.40
N GLU A 17 -2.58 9.36 2.67
CA GLU A 17 -3.16 10.71 2.80
C GLU A 17 -4.36 10.75 3.77
N LEU A 18 -5.21 9.72 3.76
CA LEU A 18 -6.36 9.67 4.66
C LEU A 18 -5.97 9.09 6.03
N LEU A 19 -5.34 7.92 6.03
CA LEU A 19 -5.07 7.17 7.27
C LEU A 19 -3.71 7.49 7.89
N HIS A 20 -2.80 8.16 7.18
CA HIS A 20 -1.44 8.42 7.66
C HIS A 20 -0.76 7.14 8.18
N VAL A 21 -0.90 6.04 7.42
CA VAL A 21 -0.62 4.67 7.88
C VAL A 21 0.77 4.46 8.48
N GLU A 22 1.78 5.18 7.98
CA GLU A 22 3.15 5.09 8.50
C GLU A 22 3.23 5.55 9.96
N ASP A 23 2.52 6.63 10.32
CA ASP A 23 2.51 7.16 11.68
C ASP A 23 1.80 6.20 12.65
N GLU A 24 0.73 5.55 12.19
CA GLU A 24 0.02 4.53 12.96
C GLU A 24 0.88 3.28 13.18
N LEU A 25 1.58 2.81 12.14
CA LEU A 25 2.45 1.64 12.25
C LEU A 25 3.67 1.87 13.14
N LYS A 26 4.24 3.08 13.13
CA LYS A 26 5.32 3.49 14.05
C LYS A 26 4.95 3.37 15.52
N GLN A 27 3.67 3.53 15.86
CA GLN A 27 3.19 3.38 17.24
C GLN A 27 3.08 1.91 17.67
N MET A 28 3.20 0.95 16.74
CA MET A 28 3.10 -0.47 17.01
C MET A 28 4.51 -1.09 17.02
N PRO A 29 5.05 -1.53 18.17
CA PRO A 29 6.45 -1.98 18.26
C PRO A 29 6.84 -3.10 17.28
N LYS A 30 5.88 -3.95 16.89
CA LYS A 30 6.09 -5.04 15.92
C LYS A 30 6.15 -4.55 14.46
N HIS A 31 5.67 -3.35 14.18
CA HIS A 31 5.52 -2.79 12.83
C HIS A 31 6.24 -1.45 12.67
N ALA A 32 7.02 -1.03 13.66
CA ALA A 32 7.71 0.26 13.67
C ALA A 32 8.71 0.45 12.52
N GLU A 33 9.12 -0.64 11.89
CA GLU A 33 10.07 -0.69 10.78
C GLU A 33 9.38 -0.62 9.40
N VAL A 34 8.04 -0.67 9.38
CA VAL A 34 7.27 -0.59 8.13
C VAL A 34 7.12 0.88 7.75
N ASP A 35 7.71 1.25 6.61
CA ASP A 35 7.65 2.59 6.04
C ASP A 35 6.82 2.65 4.75
N ALA A 36 6.67 3.85 4.21
CA ALA A 36 5.91 4.08 2.99
C ALA A 36 6.46 3.30 1.78
N ASP A 37 7.79 3.09 1.71
CA ASP A 37 8.43 2.40 0.59
C ASP A 37 8.11 0.90 0.62
N ILE A 38 8.19 0.26 1.80
CA ILE A 38 7.80 -1.14 1.99
C ILE A 38 6.32 -1.34 1.61
N ILE A 39 5.45 -0.42 2.04
CA ILE A 39 4.02 -0.48 1.71
C ILE A 39 3.81 -0.37 0.20
N ASN A 40 4.42 0.62 -0.44
CA ASN A 40 4.28 0.85 -1.88
C ASN A 40 4.80 -0.34 -2.70
N GLN A 41 5.93 -0.93 -2.30
CA GLN A 41 6.48 -2.11 -2.96
C GLN A 41 5.50 -3.30 -2.93
N VAL A 42 4.83 -3.53 -1.80
CA VAL A 42 3.83 -4.60 -1.68
C VAL A 42 2.61 -4.32 -2.56
N LEU A 43 2.15 -3.07 -2.62
CA LEU A 43 1.03 -2.68 -3.48
C LEU A 43 1.35 -2.88 -4.97
N GLU A 44 2.54 -2.51 -5.41
CA GLU A 44 3.01 -2.66 -6.79
C GLU A 44 3.09 -4.13 -7.21
N GLU A 45 3.69 -4.99 -6.38
CA GLU A 45 3.75 -6.43 -6.67
C GLU A 45 2.37 -7.08 -6.64
N GLY A 46 1.48 -6.64 -5.75
CA GLY A 46 0.07 -7.07 -5.74
C GLY A 46 -0.68 -6.66 -7.02
N ALA A 47 -0.51 -5.41 -7.47
CA ALA A 47 -1.09 -4.92 -8.71
C ALA A 47 -0.60 -5.74 -9.91
N LYS A 48 0.71 -5.97 -10.00
CA LYS A 48 1.33 -6.82 -11.02
C LYS A 48 0.77 -8.24 -11.01
N PHE A 49 0.65 -8.86 -9.84
CA PHE A 49 0.07 -10.20 -9.69
C PHE A 49 -1.36 -10.29 -10.23
N THR A 50 -2.19 -9.29 -9.93
CA THR A 50 -3.60 -9.27 -10.35
C THR A 50 -3.84 -8.81 -11.79
N SER A 51 -2.82 -8.27 -12.46
CA SER A 51 -2.94 -7.72 -13.82
C SER A 51 -2.84 -8.75 -14.95
N GLY A 52 -2.49 -10.00 -14.62
CA GLY A 52 -2.31 -11.11 -15.56
C GLY A 52 -3.59 -11.81 -16.00
#